data_AF-A0A7W1N048-F1
#
_entry.id   AF-A0A7W1N048-F1
#
_cell.length_a   1.000
_cell.length_b   1.000
_cell.length_c   1.000
_cell.angle_alpha   90.00
_cell.angle_beta   90.00
_cell.angle_gamma   90.00
#
_symmetry.space_group_name_H-M   'P 1'
#
loop_
_entity.id
_entity.type
_entity.pdbx_description
1 polymer ?
#
loop_
_entity_poly.entity_id
_entity_poly.type
_entity_poly.pdbx_seq_one_letter_code
_entity_poly.pdbx_strand_id
1 'polypeptide(L)'
;NVSVALAFLGPLVGSAVRPLGGYLSDRVGGAKVTIWVFALMIASVAGVLFFLGMKETPWAFAGFLAAFVVLFVGSGVGNGSTFRMIPVIFRTHMLDRAGDGDEAQSRAVVHAKREAAAVLGFCGAIGAFGGFLIPQVFAVSRTLLGGPQAALGVFAAFYVLCGGLTWFHYLRTVPVRGRAPSLAAEAGV
;
A
#
# COMPACT_ATOMS: atom_id res chain seq x y z
N ASN A 1 -20.82 15.74 19.24
CA ASN A 1 -19.91 16.30 18.22
C ASN A 1 -18.47 15.77 18.28
N VAL A 2 -17.88 15.50 19.46
CA VAL A 2 -16.50 14.98 19.58
C VAL A 2 -16.31 13.56 19.03
N SER A 3 -17.32 12.69 19.18
CA SER A 3 -17.28 11.29 18.70
C SER A 3 -17.17 11.15 17.17
N VAL A 4 -17.81 12.05 16.43
CA VAL A 4 -17.77 12.07 14.96
C VAL A 4 -16.38 12.54 14.47
N ALA A 5 -15.83 13.58 15.10
CA ALA A 5 -14.49 14.07 14.76
C ALA A 5 -13.40 12.99 14.96
N LEU A 6 -13.50 12.19 16.03
CA LEU A 6 -12.59 11.06 16.26
C LEU A 6 -12.73 9.95 15.21
N ALA A 7 -13.94 9.71 14.70
CA ALA A 7 -14.17 8.72 13.63
C ALA A 7 -13.54 9.15 12.28
N PHE A 8 -13.51 10.46 11.99
CA PHE A 8 -12.90 10.99 10.77
C PHE A 8 -11.39 11.15 10.84
N LEU A 9 -10.80 11.15 12.03
CA LEU A 9 -9.36 11.33 12.23
C LEU A 9 -8.53 10.31 11.44
N GLY A 10 -8.89 9.03 11.50
CA GLY A 10 -8.18 7.96 10.80
C GLY A 10 -8.13 8.17 9.28
N PRO A 11 -9.29 8.26 8.59
CA PRO A 11 -9.34 8.54 7.16
C PRO A 11 -8.62 9.82 6.74
N LEU A 12 -8.73 10.90 7.52
CA LEU A 12 -8.05 12.17 7.25
C LEU A 12 -6.53 12.00 7.25
N VAL A 13 -5.98 11.43 8.33
CA VAL A 13 -4.54 11.17 8.44
C VAL A 13 -4.07 10.20 7.36
N GLY A 14 -4.79 9.10 7.14
CA GLY A 14 -4.42 8.11 6.11
C GLY A 14 -4.39 8.70 4.70
N SER A 15 -5.34 9.58 4.36
CA SER A 15 -5.37 10.23 3.04
C SER A 15 -4.24 11.25 2.87
N ALA A 16 -3.93 12.03 3.91
CA ALA A 16 -2.85 13.02 3.91
C ALA A 16 -1.46 12.40 3.76
N VAL A 17 -1.27 11.17 4.25
CA VAL A 17 0.03 10.48 4.22
C VAL A 17 0.29 9.73 2.90
N ARG A 18 -0.68 9.63 1.98
CA ARG A 18 -0.49 8.95 0.68
C ARG A 18 0.72 9.43 -0.13
N PRO A 19 0.99 10.75 -0.28
CA PRO A 19 2.16 11.23 -1.00
C PRO A 19 3.48 10.76 -0.40
N LEU A 20 3.53 10.58 0.94
CA LEU A 20 4.71 10.07 1.63
C LEU A 20 5.06 8.65 1.18
N GLY A 21 4.05 7.80 0.95
CA GLY A 21 4.26 6.45 0.45
C GLY A 21 4.88 6.41 -0.95
N GLY A 22 4.44 7.30 -1.85
CA GLY A 22 5.02 7.45 -3.18
C GLY A 22 6.47 7.94 -3.12
N TYR A 23 6.71 8.99 -2.32
CA TYR A 23 8.05 9.56 -2.11
C TYR A 23 9.05 8.54 -1.53
N LEU A 24 8.62 7.77 -0.53
CA LEU A 24 9.46 6.73 0.07
C LEU A 24 9.75 5.62 -0.95
N SER A 25 8.77 5.26 -1.76
CA SER A 25 8.92 4.25 -2.82
C SER A 25 9.90 4.67 -3.91
N ASP A 26 9.98 5.96 -4.22
CA ASP A 26 10.96 6.50 -5.16
C ASP A 26 12.40 6.39 -4.65
N ARG A 27 12.60 6.41 -3.32
CA ARG A 27 13.95 6.37 -2.72
C ARG A 27 14.46 4.96 -2.45
N VAL A 28 13.63 4.10 -1.87
CA VAL A 28 14.06 2.76 -1.41
C VAL A 28 13.50 1.61 -2.25
N GLY A 29 12.59 1.91 -3.18
CA GLY A 29 11.90 0.94 -4.02
C GLY A 29 10.54 0.52 -3.44
N GLY A 30 9.49 0.65 -4.26
CA GLY A 30 8.10 0.44 -3.84
C GLY A 30 7.84 -0.90 -3.17
N ALA A 31 8.35 -2.01 -3.73
CA ALA A 31 8.14 -3.34 -3.16
C ALA A 31 8.65 -3.48 -1.72
N LYS A 32 9.83 -2.91 -1.40
CA LYS A 32 10.40 -2.95 -0.04
C LYS A 32 9.54 -2.15 0.92
N VAL A 33 9.08 -0.96 0.51
CA VAL A 33 8.19 -0.11 1.31
C VAL A 33 6.89 -0.86 1.61
N THR A 34 6.28 -1.45 0.59
CA THR A 34 4.99 -2.13 0.71
C THR A 34 5.05 -3.31 1.69
N ILE A 35 6.15 -4.07 1.74
CA ILE A 35 6.29 -5.15 2.74
C ILE A 35 6.36 -4.60 4.17
N TRP A 36 7.19 -3.58 4.40
CA TRP A 36 7.28 -2.96 5.73
C TRP A 36 5.95 -2.35 6.16
N VAL A 37 5.19 -1.79 5.21
CA VAL A 37 3.83 -1.31 5.47
C VAL A 37 2.90 -2.45 5.87
N PHE A 38 2.88 -3.58 5.16
CA PHE A 38 2.03 -4.71 5.56
C PHE A 38 2.40 -5.25 6.94
N ALA A 39 3.70 -5.35 7.26
CA ALA A 39 4.16 -5.73 8.59
C ALA A 39 3.68 -4.73 9.67
N LEU A 40 3.79 -3.42 9.40
CA LEU A 40 3.28 -2.37 10.29
C LEU A 40 1.77 -2.47 10.49
N MET A 41 1.01 -2.74 9.42
CA MET A 41 -0.45 -2.87 9.50
C MET A 41 -0.86 -4.10 10.33
N ILE A 42 -0.18 -5.24 10.16
CA ILE A 42 -0.40 -6.44 10.97
C ILE A 42 -0.08 -6.16 12.44
N ALA A 43 1.05 -5.52 12.74
CA ALA A 43 1.41 -5.13 14.09
C ALA A 43 0.40 -4.15 14.70
N SER A 44 -0.13 -3.23 13.90
CA SER A 44 -1.16 -2.29 14.33
C SER A 44 -2.47 -3.01 14.67
N VAL A 45 -2.88 -4.01 13.88
CA VAL A 45 -4.04 -4.86 14.20
C VAL A 45 -3.83 -5.62 15.51
N ALA A 46 -2.63 -6.18 15.73
CA ALA A 46 -2.30 -6.83 17.00
C ALA A 46 -2.39 -5.85 18.19
N GLY A 47 -1.89 -4.62 18.02
CA GLY A 47 -2.03 -3.55 19.01
C GLY A 47 -3.49 -3.20 19.31
N VAL A 48 -4.33 -3.08 18.28
CA VAL A 48 -5.78 -2.83 18.44
C VAL A 48 -6.43 -3.95 19.26
N LEU A 49 -6.12 -5.22 18.96
CA LEU A 49 -6.64 -6.37 19.70
C LEU A 49 -6.14 -6.40 21.16
N PHE A 50 -4.87 -6.07 21.37
CA PHE A 50 -4.26 -5.99 22.70
C PHE A 50 -4.95 -4.95 23.59
N PHE A 51 -5.13 -3.72 23.10
CA PHE A 51 -5.82 -2.67 23.86
C PHE A 51 -7.30 -2.95 24.05
N LEU A 52 -7.94 -3.67 23.13
CA LEU A 52 -9.32 -4.12 23.31
C LEU A 52 -9.44 -5.18 24.42
N GLY A 53 -8.45 -6.05 24.57
CA GLY A 53 -8.40 -7.04 25.66
C GLY A 53 -8.24 -6.43 27.05
N MET A 54 -7.64 -5.24 27.16
CA MET A 54 -7.43 -4.52 28.42
C MET A 54 -8.36 -3.32 28.61
N LYS A 55 -9.56 -3.36 28.00
CA LYS A 55 -10.51 -2.23 27.93
C LYS A 55 -10.89 -1.60 29.28
N GLU A 56 -10.73 -2.32 30.38
CA GLU A 56 -11.01 -1.83 31.74
C GLU A 56 -9.96 -0.82 32.25
N THR A 57 -8.84 -0.69 31.55
CA THR A 57 -7.73 0.19 31.96
C THR A 57 -7.95 1.62 31.45
N PRO A 58 -7.67 2.67 32.24
CA PRO A 58 -7.93 4.06 31.83
C PRO A 58 -7.26 4.50 30.52
N TRP A 59 -6.06 3.99 30.22
CA TRP A 59 -5.29 4.31 29.01
C TRP A 59 -5.58 3.39 27.81
N ALA A 60 -6.44 2.37 27.97
CA ALA A 60 -6.71 1.39 26.92
C ALA A 60 -7.32 2.05 25.67
N PHE A 61 -8.23 3.02 25.85
CA PHE A 61 -8.85 3.74 24.73
C PHE A 61 -7.82 4.56 23.94
N ALA A 62 -6.89 5.25 24.62
CA ALA A 62 -5.85 6.04 23.97
C ALA A 62 -4.90 5.14 23.17
N GLY A 63 -4.50 3.99 23.74
CA GLY A 63 -3.68 3.00 23.04
C GLY A 63 -4.39 2.38 21.84
N PHE A 64 -5.68 2.03 21.99
CA PHE A 64 -6.53 1.55 20.90
C PHE A 64 -6.59 2.57 19.76
N LEU A 65 -6.87 3.84 20.08
CA LEU A 65 -6.96 4.90 19.09
C LEU A 65 -5.62 5.13 18.39
N ALA A 66 -4.51 5.14 19.13
CA ALA A 66 -3.18 5.27 18.56
C ALA A 66 -2.86 4.13 17.58
N ALA A 67 -3.12 2.87 17.95
CA ALA A 67 -2.91 1.72 17.07
C ALA A 67 -3.79 1.80 15.81
N PHE A 68 -5.03 2.28 15.94
CA PHE A 68 -5.92 2.49 14.81
C PHE A 68 -5.44 3.61 13.88
N VAL A 69 -4.93 4.71 14.43
CA VAL A 69 -4.32 5.80 13.64
C VAL A 69 -3.08 5.30 12.89
N VAL A 70 -2.21 4.52 13.54
CA VAL A 70 -1.04 3.91 12.87
C VAL A 70 -1.48 2.97 11.75
N LEU A 71 -2.55 2.19 11.95
CA LEU A 71 -3.13 1.35 10.90
C LEU A 71 -3.58 2.19 9.68
N PHE A 72 -4.23 3.34 9.90
CA PHE A 72 -4.65 4.26 8.84
C PHE A 72 -3.47 4.92 8.13
N VAL A 73 -2.44 5.33 8.87
CA VAL A 73 -1.18 5.84 8.32
C VAL A 73 -0.54 4.78 7.41
N GLY A 74 -0.41 3.54 7.91
CA GLY A 74 0.09 2.40 7.15
C GLY A 74 -0.71 2.18 5.87
N SER A 75 -2.04 2.17 5.94
CA SER A 75 -2.92 2.08 4.77
C SER A 75 -2.67 3.22 3.76
N GLY A 76 -2.47 4.45 4.23
CA GLY A 76 -2.11 5.60 3.41
C GLY A 76 -0.80 5.40 2.64
N VAL A 77 0.27 5.03 3.35
CA VAL A 77 1.60 4.74 2.78
C VAL A 77 1.53 3.53 1.83
N GLY A 78 0.78 2.50 2.18
CA GLY A 78 0.58 1.28 1.38
C GLY A 78 -0.08 1.57 0.04
N ASN A 79 -1.11 2.43 0.04
CA ASN A 79 -1.72 2.91 -1.19
C ASN A 79 -0.72 3.71 -2.03
N GLY A 80 -0.01 4.68 -1.45
CA GLY A 80 0.98 5.47 -2.17
C GLY A 80 2.09 4.63 -2.80
N SER A 81 2.61 3.65 -2.06
CA SER A 81 3.68 2.75 -2.54
C SER A 81 3.21 1.81 -3.65
N THR A 82 2.06 1.17 -3.48
CA THR A 82 1.51 0.23 -4.47
C THR A 82 1.14 0.95 -5.77
N PHE A 83 0.51 2.12 -5.68
CA PHE A 83 0.16 2.92 -6.87
C PHE A 83 1.41 3.41 -7.60
N ARG A 84 2.52 3.66 -6.89
CA ARG A 84 3.79 4.03 -7.50
C ARG A 84 4.50 2.86 -8.19
N MET A 85 4.30 1.63 -7.72
CA MET A 85 4.88 0.43 -8.34
C MET A 85 4.36 0.21 -9.77
N ILE A 86 3.08 0.42 -10.03
CA ILE A 86 2.44 0.07 -11.32
C ILE A 86 3.12 0.77 -12.52
N PRO A 87 3.26 2.11 -12.57
CA PRO A 87 3.95 2.77 -13.69
C PRO A 87 5.41 2.36 -13.84
N VAL A 88 6.11 2.07 -12.73
CA VAL A 88 7.51 1.65 -12.76
C VAL A 88 7.63 0.28 -13.44
N ILE A 89 6.76 -0.67 -13.08
CA ILE A 89 6.75 -2.02 -13.66
C ILE A 89 6.52 -1.96 -15.18
N PHE A 90 5.49 -1.24 -15.62
CA PHE A 90 5.18 -1.11 -17.05
C PHE A 90 6.28 -0.40 -17.81
N ARG A 91 6.87 0.66 -17.25
CA ARG A 91 7.98 1.37 -17.87
C ARG A 91 9.18 0.46 -18.07
N THR A 92 9.60 -0.28 -17.03
CA THR A 92 10.73 -1.21 -17.13
C THR A 92 10.44 -2.30 -18.16
N HIS A 93 9.27 -2.92 -18.11
CA HIS A 93 8.92 -4.03 -19.00
C HIS A 93 8.86 -3.65 -20.48
N MET A 94 8.40 -2.43 -20.78
CA MET A 94 8.30 -1.93 -22.16
C MET A 94 9.64 -1.42 -22.68
N LEU A 95 10.47 -0.82 -21.82
CA LEU A 95 11.83 -0.43 -22.18
C LEU A 95 12.71 -1.66 -22.46
N ASP A 96 12.58 -2.72 -21.65
CA ASP A 96 13.31 -3.98 -21.86
C ASP A 96 12.95 -4.68 -23.19
N ARG A 97 11.80 -4.33 -23.79
CA ARG A 97 11.33 -4.85 -25.07
C ARG A 97 11.52 -3.88 -26.23
N ALA A 98 11.90 -2.64 -25.95
CA ALA A 98 12.17 -1.65 -26.98
C ALA A 98 13.55 -1.92 -27.59
N GLY A 99 13.70 -1.64 -28.89
CA GLY A 99 15.03 -1.61 -29.50
C GLY A 99 15.84 -0.40 -29.02
N ASP A 100 17.15 -0.42 -29.27
CA ASP A 100 18.11 0.58 -28.78
C ASP A 100 17.99 1.99 -29.41
N GLY A 101 17.01 2.22 -30.28
CA GLY A 101 16.80 3.53 -30.92
C GLY A 101 16.00 4.51 -30.05
N ASP A 102 16.41 5.78 -30.02
CA ASP A 102 15.77 6.85 -29.23
C ASP A 102 14.27 7.00 -29.50
N GLU A 103 13.87 6.85 -30.76
CA GLU A 103 12.45 6.86 -31.12
C GLU A 103 11.70 5.63 -30.60
N ALA A 104 12.33 4.45 -30.62
CA ALA A 104 11.73 3.21 -30.13
C ALA A 104 11.54 3.27 -28.61
N GLN A 105 12.53 3.78 -27.89
CA GLN A 105 12.43 4.00 -26.44
C GLN A 105 11.37 5.05 -26.10
N SER A 106 11.31 6.17 -26.83
CA SER A 106 10.31 7.22 -26.63
C SER A 106 8.88 6.69 -26.83
N ARG A 107 8.66 5.91 -27.89
CA ARG A 107 7.37 5.24 -28.13
C ARG A 107 7.02 4.24 -27.00
N ALA A 108 7.99 3.47 -26.53
CA ALA A 108 7.80 2.52 -25.43
C ALA A 108 7.41 3.21 -24.11
N VAL A 109 8.02 4.35 -23.78
CA VAL A 109 7.65 5.12 -22.58
C VAL A 109 6.23 5.66 -22.67
N VAL A 110 5.81 6.18 -23.83
CA VAL A 110 4.44 6.67 -24.03
C VAL A 110 3.44 5.52 -23.92
N HIS A 111 3.74 4.37 -24.53
CA HIS A 111 2.90 3.18 -24.44
C HIS A 111 2.76 2.67 -23.01
N ALA A 112 3.88 2.54 -22.28
CA ALA A 112 3.90 2.15 -20.87
C ALA A 112 3.07 3.08 -19.99
N LYS A 113 3.13 4.40 -20.20
CA LYS A 113 2.32 5.37 -19.45
C LYS A 113 0.82 5.15 -19.69
N ARG A 114 0.41 4.88 -20.93
CA ARG A 114 -1.00 4.64 -21.28
C ARG A 114 -1.53 3.36 -20.65
N GLU A 115 -0.78 2.26 -20.77
CA GLU A 115 -1.16 0.99 -20.15
C GLU A 115 -1.19 1.06 -18.62
N ALA A 116 -0.17 1.66 -18.01
CA ALA A 116 -0.14 1.84 -16.56
C ALA A 116 -1.33 2.68 -16.06
N ALA A 117 -1.72 3.73 -16.80
CA ALA A 117 -2.88 4.54 -16.46
C ALA A 117 -4.19 3.74 -16.54
N ALA A 118 -4.36 2.89 -17.57
CA ALA A 118 -5.52 2.02 -17.69
C ALA A 118 -5.60 1.01 -16.53
N VAL A 119 -4.48 0.37 -16.19
CA VAL A 119 -4.40 -0.58 -15.07
C VAL A 119 -4.67 0.11 -13.73
N LEU A 120 -4.10 1.29 -13.51
CA LEU A 120 -4.36 2.11 -12.31
C LEU A 120 -5.84 2.45 -12.17
N GLY A 121 -6.52 2.82 -13.26
CA GLY A 121 -7.95 3.09 -13.26
C GLY A 121 -8.77 1.86 -12.85
N PHE A 122 -8.45 0.70 -13.42
CA PHE A 122 -9.13 -0.56 -13.08
C PHE A 122 -8.87 -1.00 -11.64
N CYS A 123 -7.61 -0.99 -11.19
CA CYS A 123 -7.26 -1.29 -9.80
C CYS A 123 -7.91 -0.31 -8.82
N GLY A 124 -8.00 0.98 -9.17
CA GLY A 124 -8.67 2.01 -8.37
C GLY A 124 -10.17 1.74 -8.22
N ALA A 125 -10.85 1.36 -9.31
CA ALA A 125 -12.26 0.98 -9.28
C ALA A 125 -12.51 -0.23 -8.36
N ILE A 126 -11.66 -1.25 -8.43
CA ILE A 126 -11.74 -2.41 -7.52
C ILE A 126 -11.47 -1.98 -6.08
N GLY A 127 -10.43 -1.17 -5.86
CA GLY A 127 -10.04 -0.67 -4.54
C GLY A 127 -11.14 0.15 -3.85
N ALA A 128 -11.97 0.86 -4.62
CA ALA A 128 -13.08 1.65 -4.09
C ALA A 128 -14.13 0.79 -3.35
N PHE A 129 -14.32 -0.48 -3.75
CA PHE A 129 -15.21 -1.40 -3.03
C PHE A 129 -14.78 -1.64 -1.59
N GLY A 130 -13.50 -1.44 -1.25
CA GLY A 130 -13.00 -1.53 0.12
C GLY A 130 -13.72 -0.59 1.09
N GLY A 131 -14.15 0.59 0.63
CA GLY A 131 -14.91 1.55 1.45
C GLY A 131 -16.27 1.03 1.89
N PHE A 132 -16.88 0.13 1.11
CA PHE A 132 -18.12 -0.55 1.45
C PHE A 132 -17.88 -1.87 2.21
N LEU A 133 -16.86 -2.63 1.79
CA LEU A 133 -16.56 -3.94 2.35
C LEU A 133 -16.10 -3.86 3.82
N ILE A 134 -15.27 -2.88 4.17
CA ILE A 134 -14.71 -2.76 5.53
C ILE A 134 -15.82 -2.58 6.58
N PRO A 135 -16.73 -1.58 6.47
CA PRO A 135 -17.85 -1.46 7.39
C PRO A 135 -18.74 -2.71 7.46
N GLN A 136 -18.97 -3.37 6.32
CA GLN A 136 -19.79 -4.57 6.26
C GLN A 136 -19.15 -5.75 7.02
N VAL A 137 -17.85 -5.97 6.87
CA VAL A 137 -17.12 -7.02 7.60
C VAL A 137 -17.16 -6.74 9.11
N PHE A 138 -16.98 -5.49 9.53
CA PHE A 138 -17.16 -5.11 10.94
C PHE A 138 -18.61 -5.31 11.43
N ALA A 139 -19.62 -5.04 10.58
CA ALA A 139 -21.01 -5.27 10.92
C ALA A 139 -21.29 -6.76 11.15
N VAL A 140 -20.86 -7.62 10.23
CA VAL A 140 -21.00 -9.09 10.33
C VAL A 140 -20.25 -9.65 11.53
N SER A 141 -19.04 -9.17 11.81
CA SER A 141 -18.27 -9.57 12.99
C SER A 141 -19.01 -9.25 14.29
N ARG A 142 -19.64 -8.08 14.38
CA ARG A 142 -20.41 -7.68 15.56
C ARG A 142 -21.69 -8.49 15.72
N THR A 143 -22.39 -8.82 14.64
CA THR A 143 -23.65 -9.58 14.72
C THR A 143 -23.43 -11.05 15.05
N LEU A 144 -22.37 -11.67 14.51
CA LEU A 144 -22.11 -13.10 14.67
C LEU A 144 -21.23 -13.45 15.87
N LEU A 145 -20.23 -12.62 16.20
CA LEU A 145 -19.24 -12.91 17.25
C LEU A 145 -19.22 -11.87 18.39
N GLY A 146 -20.15 -10.92 18.40
CA GLY A 146 -20.32 -9.96 19.48
C GLY A 146 -19.24 -8.87 19.57
N GLY A 147 -18.29 -8.80 18.64
CA GLY A 147 -17.22 -7.81 18.68
C GLY A 147 -16.40 -7.70 17.38
N PRO A 148 -15.43 -6.76 17.31
CA PRO A 148 -14.64 -6.48 16.10
C PRO A 148 -13.46 -7.44 15.86
N GLN A 149 -13.21 -8.39 16.78
CA GLN A 149 -12.02 -9.24 16.78
C GLN A 149 -11.92 -10.11 15.52
N ALA A 150 -13.04 -10.68 15.07
CA ALA A 150 -13.04 -11.53 13.89
C ALA A 150 -12.78 -10.72 12.60
N ALA A 151 -13.38 -9.54 12.47
CA ALA A 151 -13.08 -8.62 11.36
C ALA A 151 -11.59 -8.24 11.31
N LEU A 152 -11.01 -7.90 12.45
CA LEU A 152 -9.58 -7.57 12.57
C LEU A 152 -8.70 -8.77 12.18
N GLY A 153 -9.07 -9.98 12.58
CA GLY A 153 -8.39 -11.21 12.17
C GLY A 153 -8.42 -11.43 10.65
N VAL A 154 -9.58 -11.21 10.01
CA VAL A 154 -9.72 -11.28 8.55
C VAL A 154 -8.83 -10.26 7.85
N PHE A 155 -8.78 -9.01 8.34
CA PHE A 155 -7.90 -7.98 7.76
C PHE A 155 -6.42 -8.31 7.95
N ALA A 156 -6.01 -8.83 9.11
CA ALA A 156 -4.64 -9.28 9.32
C ALA A 156 -4.25 -10.42 8.37
N ALA A 157 -5.11 -11.41 8.19
CA ALA A 157 -4.88 -12.50 7.24
C ALA A 157 -4.76 -11.98 5.80
N PHE A 158 -5.61 -11.02 5.41
CA PHE A 158 -5.52 -10.35 4.12
C PHE A 158 -4.19 -9.61 3.95
N TYR A 159 -3.70 -8.88 4.96
CA TYR A 159 -2.40 -8.21 4.91
C TYR A 159 -1.22 -9.19 4.81
N VAL A 160 -1.29 -10.34 5.50
CA VAL A 160 -0.29 -11.42 5.36
C VAL A 160 -0.28 -11.96 3.93
N LEU A 161 -1.45 -12.22 3.34
CA LEU A 161 -1.57 -12.67 1.96
C LEU A 161 -0.97 -11.65 0.98
N CYS A 162 -1.32 -10.37 1.11
CA CYS A 162 -0.79 -9.32 0.27
C CYS A 162 0.73 -9.16 0.42
N GLY A 163 1.24 -9.16 1.64
CA GLY A 163 2.69 -9.12 1.91
C GLY A 163 3.42 -10.33 1.32
N GLY A 164 2.83 -11.52 1.44
CA GLY A 164 3.34 -12.75 0.84
C GLY A 164 3.39 -12.67 -0.68
N LEU A 165 2.34 -12.16 -1.34
CA LEU A 165 2.31 -11.94 -2.79
C LEU A 165 3.35 -10.90 -3.22
N THR A 166 3.49 -9.79 -2.48
CA THR A 166 4.49 -8.77 -2.77
C THR A 166 5.90 -9.34 -2.67
N TRP A 167 6.18 -10.12 -1.62
CA TRP A 167 7.45 -10.82 -1.46
C TRP A 167 7.69 -11.79 -2.63
N PHE A 168 6.69 -12.62 -2.93
CA PHE A 168 6.76 -13.68 -3.93
C PHE A 168 6.93 -13.15 -5.36
N HIS A 169 6.36 -12.01 -5.72
CA HIS A 169 6.50 -11.50 -7.09
C HIS A 169 7.60 -10.46 -7.26
N TYR A 170 7.94 -9.69 -6.22
CA TYR A 170 8.82 -8.52 -6.38
C TYR A 170 10.14 -8.60 -5.62
N LEU A 171 10.24 -9.35 -4.52
CA LEU A 171 11.50 -9.47 -3.77
C LEU A 171 12.24 -10.77 -4.02
N ARG A 172 11.52 -11.90 -4.15
CA ARG A 172 12.18 -13.20 -4.37
C ARG A 172 12.58 -13.45 -5.82
N THR A 173 11.89 -12.83 -6.77
CA THR A 173 12.28 -12.82 -8.18
C THR A 173 13.18 -11.62 -8.44
N VAL A 174 14.48 -11.79 -8.23
CA VAL A 174 15.49 -10.84 -8.73
C VAL A 174 15.95 -11.33 -10.11
N PRO A 175 15.36 -10.89 -11.24
CA PRO A 175 16.08 -10.96 -12.49
C PRO A 175 17.21 -9.93 -12.41
N VAL A 176 18.43 -10.39 -12.17
CA VAL A 176 19.64 -9.59 -12.39
C VAL A 176 19.80 -9.42 -13.91
N ARG A 177 19.43 -8.25 -14.44
CA ARG A 177 19.82 -7.72 -15.76
C ARG A 177 19.32 -6.26 -15.82
N GLY A 178 20.09 -5.24 -16.11
CA GLY A 178 21.52 -5.02 -16.26
C GLY A 178 21.76 -3.53 -15.94
N ARG A 179 23.02 -3.13 -15.80
CA ARG A 179 23.40 -1.71 -15.65
C ARG A 179 22.65 -0.87 -16.69
N ALA A 180 21.87 0.12 -16.24
CA ALA A 180 21.58 1.25 -17.11
C ALA A 180 22.94 1.89 -17.47
N PRO A 181 23.24 2.14 -18.75
CA PRO A 181 24.43 2.88 -19.12
C PRO A 181 24.38 4.23 -18.39
N SER A 182 25.46 4.54 -17.67
CA SER A 182 25.60 5.81 -16.97
C SER A 182 25.51 6.95 -17.99
N LEU A 183 24.62 7.91 -17.74
CA LEU A 183 24.50 9.18 -18.48
C LEU A 183 25.74 10.11 -18.32
N ALA A 184 26.85 9.59 -17.79
CA ALA A 184 28.16 10.25 -17.81
C ALA A 184 28.90 10.06 -19.16
N ALA A 185 28.37 9.26 -20.09
CA ALA A 185 28.98 9.00 -21.40
C ALA A 185 28.52 9.95 -22.52
N GLU A 186 27.51 10.81 -22.30
CA GLU A 186 27.04 11.79 -23.30
C GLU A 186 27.51 13.24 -23.03
N ALA A 187 28.36 13.46 -22.01
CA ALA A 187 28.92 14.77 -21.70
C ALA A 187 30.37 14.94 -22.19
N GLY A 188 30.64 14.54 -23.43
CA GLY A 188 31.92 14.85 -24.07
C GLY A 188 32.08 14.18 -25.44
N VAL A 189 31.62 14.84 -26.50
CA VAL A 189 32.43 15.64 -27.46
C VAL A 189 31.49 16.61 -28.14
#